data_AF-A0A967KJM6-F1
#
_entry.id   AF-A0A967KJM6-F1
#
_cell.length_a   1.000
_cell.length_b   1.000
_cell.length_c   1.000
_cell.angle_alpha   90.00
_cell.angle_beta   90.00
_cell.angle_gamma   90.00
#
_symmetry.space_group_name_H-M   'P 1'
#
loop_
_entity.id
_entity.type
_entity.pdbx_description
1 polymer ?
#
loop_
_entity_poly.entity_id
_entity_poly.type
_entity_poly.pdbx_seq_one_letter_code
_entity_poly.pdbx_strand_id
1 'polypeptide(L)'
;MNIPFELKLIDQYWLPVSESSSRDPNGCPEDTTSHGKIELCINGQDISGCDNQDTDYGINQSAVKLLQTVFIDHDLDKTSPLFFHGCSILGTCPNCIIDFKVNHISDDKVVLDHFYVSGSQKGGDSMSFYDKSVCLSNIEYAKAILSFARKALEFLPIDKKSPGLEHEVEYYKQLRIEHKELISLVEKYLQECSISQAMKERAASFEVV
;
A
#
# COMPACT_ATOMS: atom_id res chain seq x y z
N MET A 1 21.41 -11.89 -1.99
CA MET A 1 21.29 -10.47 -2.41
C MET A 1 20.41 -9.79 -1.41
N ASN A 2 20.80 -8.63 -0.89
CA ASN A 2 19.94 -7.85 -0.01
C ASN A 2 18.95 -7.09 -0.91
N ILE A 3 17.64 -7.34 -0.80
CA ILE A 3 16.65 -6.61 -1.58
C ILE A 3 16.47 -5.24 -0.89
N PRO A 4 16.70 -4.12 -1.60
CA PRO A 4 16.70 -2.80 -0.96
C PRO A 4 15.31 -2.37 -0.45
N PHE A 5 14.24 -2.83 -1.08
CA PHE A 5 12.86 -2.56 -0.69
C PHE A 5 12.03 -3.84 -0.83
N GLU A 6 11.47 -4.31 0.28
CA GLU A 6 10.52 -5.43 0.29
C GLU A 6 9.23 -4.99 0.96
N LEU A 7 8.10 -5.23 0.28
CA LEU A 7 6.76 -5.03 0.82
C LEU A 7 5.96 -6.32 0.66
N LYS A 8 5.44 -6.84 1.76
CA LYS A 8 4.62 -8.06 1.77
C LYS A 8 3.36 -7.84 2.62
N LEU A 9 2.23 -8.32 2.10
CA LEU A 9 1.04 -8.55 2.89
C LEU A 9 1.21 -9.88 3.63
N ILE A 10 1.18 -9.83 4.96
CA ILE A 10 1.35 -10.98 5.86
C ILE A 10 -0.01 -11.60 6.17
N ASP A 11 -0.99 -10.78 6.51
CA ASP A 11 -2.36 -11.21 6.79
C ASP A 11 -3.36 -10.13 6.39
N GLN A 12 -4.59 -10.54 6.08
CA GLN A 12 -5.70 -9.65 5.78
C GLN A 12 -7.02 -10.27 6.25
N TYR A 13 -7.80 -9.49 6.98
CA TYR A 13 -9.02 -9.98 7.64
C TYR A 13 -10.07 -8.87 7.82
N TRP A 14 -11.28 -9.28 8.20
CA TRP A 14 -12.35 -8.38 8.65
C TRP A 14 -12.38 -8.39 10.17
N LEU A 15 -12.59 -7.24 10.82
CA LEU A 15 -12.78 -7.25 12.27
C LEU A 15 -14.06 -8.04 12.63
N PRO A 16 -14.02 -8.84 13.70
CA PRO A 16 -15.22 -9.48 14.20
C PRO A 16 -16.22 -8.43 14.68
N VAL A 17 -17.52 -8.75 14.63
CA VAL A 17 -18.62 -7.85 15.04
C VAL A 17 -18.46 -7.34 16.48
N SER A 18 -17.78 -8.10 17.36
CA SER A 18 -17.48 -7.71 18.74
C SER A 18 -16.45 -6.59 18.87
N GLU A 19 -15.67 -6.35 17.82
CA GLU A 19 -14.56 -5.40 17.78
C GLU A 19 -14.78 -4.30 16.74
N SER A 20 -15.73 -4.49 15.80
CA SER A 20 -16.19 -3.39 14.96
C SER A 20 -16.84 -2.34 15.87
N SER A 21 -16.29 -1.13 15.89
CA SER A 21 -16.77 -0.05 16.75
C SER A 21 -18.07 0.56 16.22
N SER A 22 -19.09 -0.25 15.93
CA SER A 22 -20.44 0.27 15.72
C SER A 22 -21.10 0.45 17.08
N ARG A 23 -21.26 1.72 17.45
CA ARG A 23 -22.07 2.19 18.59
C ARG A 23 -23.57 1.99 18.32
N ASP A 24 -23.96 0.83 17.78
CA ASP A 24 -25.36 0.51 17.53
C ASP A 24 -25.89 -0.46 18.60
N PRO A 25 -26.76 0.00 19.54
CA PRO A 25 -27.38 -0.85 20.54
C PRO A 25 -28.34 -1.90 19.95
N ASN A 26 -28.59 -1.90 18.64
CA ASN A 26 -29.46 -2.85 17.94
C ASN A 26 -28.70 -3.91 17.10
N GLY A 27 -27.36 -3.92 17.14
CA GLY A 27 -26.53 -4.94 16.52
C GLY A 27 -26.53 -4.91 14.98
N CYS A 28 -25.69 -4.04 14.39
CA CYS A 28 -25.20 -4.15 13.01
C CYS A 28 -24.05 -3.15 12.73
N PRO A 29 -23.28 -3.25 11.63
CA PRO A 29 -23.03 -4.42 10.77
C PRO A 29 -21.52 -4.70 10.60
N GLU A 30 -21.22 -5.74 9.83
CA GLU A 30 -19.88 -6.15 9.40
C GLU A 30 -19.00 -4.98 8.92
N ASP A 31 -17.74 -5.02 9.35
CA ASP A 31 -16.65 -4.15 8.92
C ASP A 31 -16.62 -3.95 7.38
N THR A 32 -16.39 -2.70 6.98
CA THR A 32 -16.31 -2.26 5.58
C THR A 32 -14.88 -2.03 5.13
N THR A 33 -13.92 -2.07 6.07
CA THR A 33 -12.49 -1.91 5.83
C THR A 33 -11.80 -3.24 6.08
N SER A 34 -10.94 -3.68 5.16
CA SER A 34 -10.10 -4.83 5.46
C SER A 34 -8.90 -4.37 6.28
N HIS A 35 -8.61 -5.11 7.34
CA HIS A 35 -7.46 -4.92 8.20
C HIS A 35 -6.38 -5.90 7.81
N GLY A 36 -5.15 -5.67 8.27
CA GLY A 36 -4.09 -6.62 8.01
C GLY A 36 -2.72 -6.18 8.46
N LYS A 37 -1.80 -7.14 8.36
CA LYS A 37 -0.39 -7.01 8.73
C LYS A 37 0.47 -6.93 7.49
N ILE A 38 1.49 -6.09 7.56
CA ILE A 38 2.47 -5.95 6.50
C ILE A 38 3.87 -6.21 7.04
N GLU A 39 4.76 -6.60 6.14
CA GLU A 39 6.20 -6.56 6.32
C GLU A 39 6.76 -5.57 5.29
N LEU A 40 7.41 -4.52 5.77
CA LEU A 40 8.08 -3.47 5.02
C LEU A 40 9.54 -3.41 5.47
N CYS A 41 10.43 -3.91 4.63
CA CYS A 41 11.87 -3.95 4.90
C CYS A 41 12.62 -3.01 3.97
N ILE A 42 13.47 -2.14 4.54
CA ILE A 42 14.35 -1.21 3.84
C ILE A 42 15.81 -1.57 4.11
N ASN A 43 16.54 -1.99 3.07
CA ASN A 43 17.90 -2.50 3.16
C ASN A 43 18.07 -3.62 4.20
N GLY A 44 17.05 -4.50 4.31
CA GLY A 44 17.02 -5.61 5.27
C GLY A 44 16.65 -5.22 6.71
N GLN A 45 16.36 -3.94 6.99
CA GLN A 45 15.77 -3.53 8.26
C GLN A 45 14.25 -3.46 8.13
N ASP A 46 13.56 -4.21 8.96
CA ASP A 46 12.11 -4.10 9.14
C ASP A 46 11.76 -2.73 9.76
N ILE A 47 10.83 -2.03 9.12
CA ILE A 47 10.27 -0.75 9.59
C ILE A 47 8.74 -0.83 9.73
N SER A 48 8.18 -2.04 9.74
CA SER A 48 6.74 -2.28 9.88
C SER A 48 6.30 -1.96 11.30
N GLY A 49 5.56 -0.86 11.48
CA GLY A 49 4.98 -0.49 12.76
C GLY A 49 6.00 -0.05 13.82
N CYS A 50 5.51 0.69 14.80
CA CYS A 50 6.27 1.02 16.01
C CYS A 50 5.64 0.24 17.15
N ASP A 51 6.45 -0.59 17.82
CA ASP A 51 6.17 -1.35 19.04
C ASP A 51 5.61 -2.77 18.82
N ASN A 52 5.88 -3.64 19.80
CA ASN A 52 5.47 -5.05 19.85
C ASN A 52 3.95 -5.25 19.90
N GLN A 53 3.16 -4.26 19.46
CA GLN A 53 1.71 -4.33 19.38
C GLN A 53 1.30 -4.61 17.96
N ASP A 54 0.37 -5.55 17.90
CA ASP A 54 -0.34 -6.07 16.76
C ASP A 54 -1.05 -4.95 15.97
N THR A 55 -0.30 -4.11 15.24
CA THR A 55 -0.84 -2.94 14.52
C THR A 55 -1.49 -3.37 13.22
N ASP A 56 -2.73 -2.93 12.99
CA ASP A 56 -3.48 -3.21 11.75
C ASP A 56 -3.57 -2.01 10.83
N TYR A 57 -3.36 -2.27 9.55
CA TYR A 57 -3.47 -1.27 8.50
C TYR A 57 -4.73 -1.52 7.66
N GLY A 58 -5.32 -0.43 7.16
CA GLY A 58 -6.39 -0.48 6.17
C GLY A 58 -5.82 -0.91 4.81
N ILE A 59 -5.76 -2.22 4.58
CA ILE A 59 -4.97 -2.82 3.48
C ILE A 59 -5.44 -2.33 2.11
N ASN A 60 -6.76 -2.27 1.88
CA ASN A 60 -7.29 -2.00 0.56
C ASN A 60 -7.13 -0.56 0.11
N GLN A 61 -7.41 0.45 0.97
CA GLN A 61 -7.14 1.83 0.54
C GLN A 61 -5.63 2.13 0.53
N SER A 62 -4.83 1.43 1.35
CA SER A 62 -3.35 1.54 1.29
C SER A 62 -2.81 0.98 -0.04
N ALA A 63 -3.34 -0.16 -0.51
CA ALA A 63 -2.99 -0.73 -1.80
C ALA A 63 -3.28 0.21 -2.97
N VAL A 64 -4.45 0.86 -2.97
CA VAL A 64 -4.81 1.84 -4.00
C VAL A 64 -3.85 3.03 -4.00
N LYS A 65 -3.53 3.59 -2.83
CA LYS A 65 -2.55 4.69 -2.72
C LYS A 65 -1.18 4.31 -3.25
N LEU A 66 -0.67 3.15 -2.85
CA LEU A 66 0.62 2.66 -3.34
C LEU A 66 0.62 2.42 -4.85
N LEU A 67 -0.49 1.93 -5.43
CA LEU A 67 -0.61 1.80 -6.88
C LEU A 67 -0.54 3.15 -7.59
N GLN A 68 -1.15 4.20 -7.02
CA GLN A 68 -1.07 5.55 -7.57
C GLN A 68 0.38 6.03 -7.59
N THR A 69 1.16 5.75 -6.53
CA THR A 69 2.57 6.17 -6.46
C THR A 69 3.50 5.48 -7.45
N VAL A 70 3.02 4.50 -8.24
CA VAL A 70 3.77 3.98 -9.40
C VAL A 70 3.88 5.02 -10.52
N PHE A 71 2.94 5.96 -10.59
CA PHE A 71 2.82 6.92 -11.69
C PHE A 71 3.02 8.37 -11.28
N ILE A 72 2.86 8.67 -9.99
CA ILE A 72 2.98 10.02 -9.45
C ILE A 72 3.90 10.02 -8.24
N ASP A 73 4.60 11.13 -8.05
CA ASP A 73 5.36 11.37 -6.84
C ASP A 73 4.42 11.48 -5.62
N HIS A 74 4.95 11.13 -4.46
CA HIS A 74 4.26 11.25 -3.19
C HIS A 74 5.18 11.90 -2.17
N ASP A 75 4.70 12.98 -1.56
CA ASP A 75 5.35 13.65 -0.44
C ASP A 75 4.76 13.15 0.88
N LEU A 76 5.51 13.32 1.97
CA LEU A 76 5.00 13.03 3.30
C LEU A 76 3.74 13.84 3.59
N ASP A 77 2.63 13.15 3.80
CA ASP A 77 1.35 13.71 4.19
C ASP A 77 0.69 12.79 5.22
N LYS A 78 0.86 13.14 6.49
CA LYS A 78 0.27 12.40 7.62
C LYS A 78 -1.26 12.40 7.62
N THR A 79 -1.89 13.31 6.87
CA THR A 79 -3.36 13.31 6.70
C THR A 79 -3.80 12.31 5.65
N SER A 80 -2.90 11.96 4.73
CA SER A 80 -3.11 11.03 3.64
C SER A 80 -1.93 10.06 3.47
N PRO A 81 -1.54 9.29 4.51
CA PRO A 81 -0.35 8.44 4.45
C PRO A 81 -0.55 7.24 3.50
N LEU A 82 0.55 6.63 3.06
CA LEU A 82 0.53 5.43 2.22
C LEU A 82 -0.08 4.21 2.91
N PHE A 83 0.18 4.05 4.20
CA PHE A 83 -0.54 3.13 5.07
C PHE A 83 -1.20 3.89 6.20
N PHE A 84 -2.50 3.72 6.36
CA PHE A 84 -3.28 4.28 7.46
C PHE A 84 -3.90 3.13 8.27
N HIS A 85 -4.27 3.44 9.50
CA HIS A 85 -5.02 2.52 10.34
C HIS A 85 -6.47 2.38 9.85
N GLY A 86 -6.96 1.15 9.73
CA GLY A 86 -8.20 0.76 9.06
C GLY A 86 -9.52 1.13 9.77
N CYS A 87 -9.66 2.30 10.38
CA CYS A 87 -10.84 2.65 11.18
C CYS A 87 -12.18 2.68 10.41
N SER A 88 -12.17 3.10 9.15
CA SER A 88 -13.34 3.13 8.26
C SER A 88 -12.84 3.23 6.81
N ILE A 89 -13.69 2.84 5.87
CA ILE A 89 -13.37 2.93 4.46
C ILE A 89 -13.29 4.41 4.02
N LEU A 90 -14.02 5.29 4.72
CA LEU A 90 -14.15 6.73 4.44
C LEU A 90 -13.17 7.62 5.20
N GLY A 91 -12.46 7.10 6.21
CA GLY A 91 -11.70 7.92 7.14
C GLY A 91 -10.40 7.28 7.60
N THR A 92 -9.36 8.09 7.72
CA THR A 92 -8.07 7.68 8.27
C THR A 92 -8.00 8.02 9.76
N CYS A 93 -7.37 7.14 10.54
CA CYS A 93 -6.95 7.46 11.91
C CYS A 93 -5.50 7.96 11.87
N PRO A 94 -5.16 9.05 12.59
CA PRO A 94 -3.81 9.63 12.55
C PRO A 94 -2.75 8.79 13.27
N ASN A 95 -3.15 7.73 13.96
CA ASN A 95 -2.25 6.81 14.64
C ASN A 95 -2.04 5.55 13.80
N CYS A 96 -0.94 4.85 14.05
CA CYS A 96 -0.62 3.61 13.35
C CYS A 96 -0.57 3.79 11.83
N ILE A 97 0.25 4.75 11.38
CA ILE A 97 0.44 5.08 9.97
C ILE A 97 1.88 4.79 9.55
N ILE A 98 2.09 4.43 8.29
CA ILE A 98 3.40 4.42 7.65
C ILE A 98 3.32 5.33 6.43
N ASP A 99 4.29 6.21 6.31
CA ASP A 99 4.40 7.12 5.19
C ASP A 99 5.86 7.32 4.79
N PHE A 100 6.12 7.52 3.51
CA PHE A 100 7.48 7.73 2.99
C PHE A 100 7.38 8.42 1.64
N LYS A 101 8.39 9.20 1.27
CA LYS A 101 8.37 9.87 -0.03
C LYS A 101 8.65 8.90 -1.17
N VAL A 102 8.02 9.16 -2.30
CA VAL A 102 8.24 8.47 -3.57
C VAL A 102 8.58 9.53 -4.61
N ASN A 103 9.81 9.53 -5.12
CA ASN A 103 10.29 10.52 -6.07
C ASN A 103 10.80 9.85 -7.35
N HIS A 104 10.14 10.06 -8.49
CA HIS A 104 10.58 9.59 -9.80
C HIS A 104 11.64 10.54 -10.35
N ILE A 105 12.90 10.18 -10.20
CA ILE A 105 14.04 11.03 -10.59
C ILE A 105 14.41 10.91 -12.07
N SER A 106 13.87 9.89 -12.76
CA SER A 106 14.00 9.68 -14.20
C SER A 106 12.98 8.64 -14.67
N ASP A 107 12.84 8.46 -15.97
CA ASP A 107 11.98 7.44 -16.59
C ASP A 107 12.22 6.01 -16.08
N ASP A 108 13.43 5.71 -15.58
CA ASP A 108 13.83 4.36 -15.17
C ASP A 108 14.07 4.23 -13.64
N LYS A 109 13.97 5.31 -12.85
CA LYS A 109 14.37 5.28 -11.44
C LYS A 109 13.43 6.04 -10.50
N VAL A 110 13.24 5.45 -9.33
CA VAL A 110 12.51 6.02 -8.20
C VAL A 110 13.39 5.99 -6.95
N VAL A 111 13.29 7.05 -6.15
CA VAL A 111 13.92 7.16 -4.84
C VAL A 111 12.83 7.13 -3.78
N LEU A 112 13.00 6.24 -2.81
CA LEU A 112 12.17 6.17 -1.61
C LEU A 112 13.00 6.66 -0.42
N ASP A 113 12.47 7.65 0.31
CA ASP A 113 13.17 8.24 1.44
C ASP A 113 12.21 8.84 2.47
N HIS A 114 12.78 9.43 3.53
CA HIS A 114 12.04 10.09 4.61
C HIS A 114 10.95 9.21 5.25
N PHE A 115 11.24 7.94 5.50
CA PHE A 115 10.26 7.01 6.08
C PHE A 115 9.83 7.47 7.48
N TYR A 116 8.53 7.47 7.71
CA TYR A 116 7.87 7.85 8.96
C TYR A 116 6.88 6.76 9.36
N VAL A 117 6.94 6.37 10.63
CA VAL A 117 6.05 5.37 11.23
C VAL A 117 5.49 5.97 12.52
N SER A 118 4.17 6.04 12.67
CA SER A 118 3.56 6.46 13.94
C SER A 118 3.22 5.25 14.81
N GLY A 119 3.53 5.37 16.10
CA GLY A 119 3.11 4.40 17.11
C GLY A 119 1.67 4.58 17.56
N SER A 120 1.22 3.67 18.42
CA SER A 120 -0.15 3.66 18.95
C SER A 120 -0.44 4.85 19.88
N GLN A 121 -1.73 5.18 19.98
CA GLN A 121 -2.26 6.39 20.66
C GLN A 121 -1.99 6.46 22.19
N LYS A 122 -1.41 5.40 22.79
CA LYS A 122 -1.09 5.31 24.23
C LYS A 122 0.41 5.07 24.46
N GLY A 123 1.26 5.91 23.87
CA GLY A 123 2.69 5.97 24.19
C GLY A 123 3.61 5.21 23.24
N GLY A 124 3.17 4.90 22.02
CA GLY A 124 4.07 4.43 20.97
C GLY A 124 4.87 5.60 20.39
N ASP A 125 6.18 5.56 20.51
CA ASP A 125 7.06 6.57 19.89
C ASP A 125 6.93 6.49 18.36
N SER A 126 6.76 7.65 17.71
CA SER A 126 6.91 7.72 16.26
C SER A 126 8.38 7.54 15.89
N MET A 127 8.65 6.72 14.88
CA MET A 127 9.99 6.54 14.34
C MET A 127 10.12 7.23 12.99
N SER A 128 11.20 7.99 12.83
CA SER A 128 11.60 8.59 11.56
C SER A 128 12.93 8.01 11.13
N PHE A 129 12.99 7.52 9.89
CA PHE A 129 14.20 6.97 9.28
C PHE A 129 14.66 7.85 8.12
N TYR A 130 15.04 9.09 8.43
CA TYR A 130 15.43 10.09 7.41
C TYR A 130 16.85 9.87 6.86
N ASP A 131 17.66 9.06 7.54
CA ASP A 131 18.95 8.57 7.08
C ASP A 131 18.82 7.39 6.10
N LYS A 132 17.62 6.81 5.97
CA LYS A 132 17.34 5.75 5.02
C LYS A 132 16.85 6.30 3.70
N SER A 133 17.50 5.88 2.62
CA SER A 133 17.08 6.10 1.25
C SER A 133 17.39 4.86 0.43
N VAL A 134 16.51 4.54 -0.51
CA VAL A 134 16.73 3.47 -1.49
C VAL A 134 16.41 3.98 -2.88
N CYS A 135 17.28 3.64 -3.82
CA CYS A 135 17.08 3.92 -5.23
C CYS A 135 16.77 2.61 -5.93
N LEU A 136 15.62 2.53 -6.58
CA LEU A 136 15.13 1.36 -7.28
C LEU A 136 14.95 1.71 -8.75
N SER A 137 14.96 0.70 -9.61
CA SER A 137 14.33 0.89 -10.92
C SER A 137 12.81 1.03 -10.75
N ASN A 138 12.16 1.80 -11.64
CA ASN A 138 10.71 1.92 -11.64
C ASN A 138 10.01 0.55 -11.79
N ILE A 139 10.65 -0.39 -12.52
CA ILE A 139 10.16 -1.76 -12.68
C ILE A 139 10.18 -2.54 -11.36
N GLU A 140 11.28 -2.47 -10.60
CA GLU A 140 11.39 -3.15 -9.30
C GLU A 140 10.34 -2.62 -8.31
N TYR A 141 10.21 -1.30 -8.25
CA TYR A 141 9.22 -0.65 -7.40
C TYR A 141 7.78 -1.04 -7.80
N ALA A 142 7.43 -0.90 -9.07
CA ALA A 142 6.11 -1.24 -9.58
C ALA A 142 5.77 -2.73 -9.35
N LYS A 143 6.72 -3.65 -9.49
CA LYS A 143 6.52 -5.07 -9.17
C LYS A 143 6.24 -5.31 -7.69
N ALA A 144 6.97 -4.65 -6.79
CA ALA A 144 6.74 -4.78 -5.35
C ALA A 144 5.34 -4.28 -4.96
N ILE A 145 4.94 -3.11 -5.47
CA ILE A 145 3.61 -2.54 -5.25
C ILE A 145 2.51 -3.43 -5.85
N LEU A 146 2.67 -3.87 -7.11
CA LEU A 146 1.68 -4.71 -7.79
C LEU A 146 1.49 -6.05 -7.05
N SER A 147 2.57 -6.64 -6.55
CA SER A 147 2.50 -7.88 -5.77
C SER A 147 1.70 -7.72 -4.47
N PHE A 148 1.88 -6.60 -3.77
CA PHE A 148 1.10 -6.28 -2.58
C PHE A 148 -0.39 -6.07 -2.95
N ALA A 149 -0.66 -5.23 -3.94
CA ALA A 149 -2.00 -4.85 -4.34
C ALA A 149 -2.85 -6.02 -4.85
N ARG A 150 -2.27 -6.93 -5.65
CA ARG A 150 -2.98 -8.13 -6.11
C ARG A 150 -3.47 -8.99 -4.95
N LYS A 151 -2.61 -9.24 -3.95
CA LYS A 151 -3.00 -9.98 -2.74
C LYS A 151 -4.11 -9.25 -1.98
N ALA A 152 -4.01 -7.94 -1.84
CA ALA A 152 -5.03 -7.12 -1.19
C ALA A 152 -6.40 -7.24 -1.90
N LEU A 153 -6.40 -7.22 -3.24
CA LEU A 153 -7.63 -7.31 -4.06
C LEU A 153 -8.31 -8.68 -3.98
N GLU A 154 -7.55 -9.77 -3.83
CA GLU A 154 -8.11 -11.13 -3.70
C GLU A 154 -9.08 -11.23 -2.51
N PHE A 155 -8.81 -10.48 -1.45
CA PHE A 155 -9.64 -10.44 -0.25
C PHE A 155 -10.90 -9.58 -0.39
N LEU A 156 -11.02 -8.71 -1.41
CA LEU A 156 -12.16 -7.83 -1.63
C LEU A 156 -13.35 -8.58 -2.28
N PRO A 157 -14.38 -9.03 -1.52
CA PRO A 157 -15.58 -9.63 -2.10
C PRO A 157 -16.28 -8.68 -3.06
N ILE A 158 -16.85 -9.23 -4.14
CA ILE A 158 -17.62 -8.47 -5.14
C ILE A 158 -18.96 -8.01 -4.53
N ASP A 159 -19.59 -8.87 -3.75
CA ASP A 159 -20.96 -8.69 -3.27
C ASP A 159 -21.02 -8.35 -1.77
N LYS A 160 -20.07 -7.55 -1.26
CA LYS A 160 -20.08 -7.13 0.16
C LYS A 160 -21.42 -6.49 0.50
N LYS A 161 -22.00 -6.90 1.62
CA LYS A 161 -23.20 -6.31 2.21
C LYS A 161 -22.90 -6.01 3.67
N SER A 162 -23.22 -4.80 4.10
CA SER A 162 -23.13 -4.38 5.51
C SER A 162 -24.40 -3.57 5.81
N PRO A 163 -25.48 -4.22 6.30
CA PRO A 163 -26.76 -3.56 6.53
C PRO A 163 -26.66 -2.36 7.50
N GLY A 164 -27.07 -1.17 7.10
CA GLY A 164 -26.88 0.06 7.86
C GLY A 164 -25.57 0.81 7.57
N LEU A 165 -24.70 0.25 6.72
CA LEU A 165 -23.50 0.91 6.17
C LEU A 165 -23.52 0.92 4.62
N GLU A 166 -24.70 1.04 4.01
CA GLU A 166 -24.87 0.96 2.55
C GLU A 166 -24.02 1.99 1.79
N HIS A 167 -23.84 3.17 2.36
CA HIS A 167 -23.01 4.24 1.80
C HIS A 167 -21.51 3.88 1.79
N GLU A 168 -21.02 3.25 2.86
CA GLU A 168 -19.65 2.75 2.92
C GLU A 168 -19.44 1.56 1.97
N VAL A 169 -20.44 0.68 1.84
CA VAL A 169 -20.42 -0.41 0.86
C VAL A 169 -20.33 0.11 -0.58
N GLU A 170 -20.99 1.21 -0.89
CA GLU A 170 -20.89 1.81 -2.23
C GLU A 170 -19.50 2.40 -2.48
N TYR A 171 -18.93 3.10 -1.49
CA TYR A 171 -17.55 3.58 -1.58
C TYR A 171 -16.56 2.43 -1.72
N TYR A 172 -16.75 1.35 -0.96
CA TYR A 172 -15.98 0.12 -1.07
C TYR A 172 -16.01 -0.46 -2.50
N LYS A 173 -17.18 -0.49 -3.16
CA LYS A 173 -17.27 -0.96 -4.55
C LYS A 173 -16.50 -0.06 -5.50
N GLN A 174 -16.58 1.25 -5.30
CA GLN A 174 -15.85 2.22 -6.11
C GLN A 174 -14.33 2.04 -5.93
N LEU A 175 -13.86 1.90 -4.69
CA LEU A 175 -12.47 1.61 -4.37
C LEU A 175 -12.01 0.31 -5.04
N ARG A 176 -12.86 -0.74 -5.03
CA ARG A 176 -12.55 -2.02 -5.67
C ARG A 176 -12.44 -1.90 -7.20
N ILE A 177 -13.23 -1.04 -7.83
CA ILE A 177 -13.13 -0.73 -9.27
C ILE A 177 -11.80 -0.01 -9.53
N GLU A 178 -11.52 1.06 -8.80
CA GLU A 178 -10.27 1.82 -8.91
C GLU A 178 -9.04 0.92 -8.73
N HIS A 179 -9.06 0.04 -7.72
CA HIS A 179 -8.01 -0.92 -7.46
C HIS A 179 -7.75 -1.84 -8.67
N LYS A 180 -8.79 -2.37 -9.30
CA LYS A 180 -8.67 -3.20 -10.51
C LYS A 180 -8.10 -2.42 -11.70
N GLU A 181 -8.56 -1.19 -11.90
CA GLU A 181 -8.12 -0.33 -12.99
C GLU A 181 -6.64 0.01 -12.82
N LEU A 182 -6.22 0.41 -11.62
CA LEU A 182 -4.82 0.71 -11.32
C LEU A 182 -3.92 -0.52 -11.45
N ILE A 183 -4.34 -1.70 -11.00
CA ILE A 183 -3.61 -2.95 -11.25
C ILE A 183 -3.39 -3.17 -12.75
N SER A 184 -4.44 -3.01 -13.55
CA SER A 184 -4.38 -3.20 -15.00
C SER A 184 -3.44 -2.18 -15.67
N LEU A 185 -3.43 -0.94 -15.17
CA LEU A 185 -2.50 0.11 -15.64
C LEU A 185 -1.05 -0.24 -15.30
N VAL A 186 -0.76 -0.69 -14.08
CA VAL A 186 0.61 -1.08 -13.68
C VAL A 186 1.08 -2.30 -14.46
N GLU A 187 0.21 -3.28 -14.71
CA GLU A 187 0.54 -4.45 -15.55
C GLU A 187 0.90 -4.05 -16.98
N LYS A 188 0.11 -3.16 -17.58
CA LYS A 188 0.39 -2.62 -18.91
C LYS A 188 1.71 -1.86 -18.95
N TYR A 189 1.95 -1.00 -17.96
CA TYR A 189 3.21 -0.28 -17.79
C TYR A 189 4.41 -1.23 -17.74
N LEU A 190 4.34 -2.27 -16.91
CA LEU A 190 5.41 -3.28 -16.80
C LEU A 190 5.64 -4.04 -18.11
N GLN A 191 4.58 -4.32 -18.87
CA GLN A 191 4.68 -4.95 -20.19
C GLN A 191 5.39 -4.03 -21.19
N GLU A 192 5.03 -2.75 -21.23
CA GLU A 192 5.65 -1.75 -22.11
C GLU A 192 7.13 -1.55 -21.78
N CYS A 193 7.48 -1.46 -20.50
CA CYS A 193 8.88 -1.41 -20.04
C CYS A 193 9.68 -2.64 -20.48
N SER A 194 9.09 -3.84 -20.37
CA SER A 194 9.76 -5.09 -20.77
C SER A 194 10.03 -5.13 -22.28
N ILE A 195 9.10 -4.64 -23.11
CA ILE A 195 9.27 -4.55 -24.56
C ILE A 195 10.37 -3.53 -24.91
N SER A 196 10.36 -2.37 -24.26
CA SER A 196 11.37 -1.32 -24.47
C SER A 196 12.78 -1.81 -24.12
N GLN A 197 12.94 -2.52 -23.00
CA GLN A 197 14.21 -3.12 -22.60
C GLN A 197 14.71 -4.15 -23.62
N ALA A 198 13.84 -5.07 -24.06
CA ALA A 198 14.21 -6.06 -25.07
C ALA A 198 14.63 -5.43 -26.41
N MET A 199 13.98 -4.32 -26.81
CA MET A 199 14.37 -3.57 -28.00
C MET A 199 15.74 -2.90 -27.85
N LYS A 200 16.01 -2.27 -26.69
CA LYS A 200 17.32 -1.65 -26.38
C LYS A 200 18.44 -2.68 -26.39
N GLU A 201 18.25 -3.84 -25.77
CA GLU A 201 19.23 -4.94 -25.75
C GLU A 201 19.52 -5.49 -27.14
N ARG A 202 18.47 -5.66 -27.95
CA ARG A 202 18.61 -6.11 -29.34
C ARG A 202 19.38 -5.09 -30.18
N ALA A 203 19.07 -3.80 -30.07
CA ALA A 203 19.80 -2.74 -30.78
C ALA A 203 21.29 -2.72 -30.40
N ALA A 204 21.61 -2.80 -29.10
CA ALA A 204 22.98 -2.84 -28.62
C ALA A 204 23.77 -4.05 -29.14
N SER A 205 23.11 -5.20 -29.36
CA SER A 205 23.76 -6.39 -29.93
C SER A 205 24.17 -6.26 -31.41
N PHE A 206 23.57 -5.31 -32.15
CA PHE A 206 23.90 -5.06 -33.56
C PHE A 206 25.02 -4.03 -33.76
N GLU A 207 25.35 -3.22 -32.75
CA GLU A 207 26.43 -2.21 -32.83
C GLU A 207 27.82 -2.77 -32.51
N VAL A 208 27.93 -4.06 -32.17
CA VAL A 208 29.20 -4.76 -31.85
C VAL A 208 29.74 -5.58 -33.04
N VAL A 209 29.32 -5.26 -34.28
CA VAL A 209 29.77 -5.94 -35.51
C VAL A 209 30.50 -4.98 -36.45
#